data_AF-A0A972QQE7-F1
#
_entry.id   AF-A0A972QQE7-F1
#
_cell.length_a   1.000
_cell.length_b   1.000
_cell.length_c   1.000
_cell.angle_alpha   90.00
_cell.angle_beta   90.00
_cell.angle_gamma   90.00
#
_symmetry.space_group_name_H-M   'P 1'
#
loop_
_entity.id
_entity.type
_entity.pdbx_description
1 polymer ?
#
loop_
_entity_poly.entity_id
_entity_poly.type
_entity_poly.pdbx_seq_one_letter_code
_entity_poly.pdbx_strand_id
1 'polypeptide(L)'
;MERISEIDRQIEAAERELAELGKRRAAILEQIKALRHQKNKVSSQASPGDVSANDRTFVTNNSSENDKILLFRTLFRGREDVYPRRFESKKTGKSGYQPVCRNEWLRGVCGKPRIRCGNCENRKFLPLTDEIIRNHLLGYDPKEKTRRDFIIGVYPLLPDETCWFIAADFDQSAWMEDVSHFLNTCKSFSIPAVVERSRSGNGGHVWVFFSEPVSAILARKMFSFVLTETMEQRPEIGLQSYDRLFPNQDTMPKGGFGNLIALPLQKSARERGNTLILDDRFEPCLDQWAFLSSIQRMSLGEARTIVDEAVRRGRVVGVRMPVTDELDDEPWTAPPSRMRKQIPIAGPLPKEIELLLDNQIYVAKEDLPAPLKNRLIRLAAFQNPEFYKAQAMRFPTYDKPRIISCCEEFSKHLGIPRGCLDELVDLLRSLKIKPKIVDKRFQGKPINLRFHGSLRPEQQSAAEAMLGWDTGVLSASTAFGKTVVAAYLIAERRVHTLVLVHRKHLLDMWVDRLSKFLGLEHEQIGRIGGGKRKPSGIIDVGIIQSLGKKGVVDDIVGEYGHLIVDECHRIAASSFEIVARQCKARYVTGL
;
A
#
# COMPACT_ATOMS: atom_id res chain seq x y z
N MET A 1 -1.50 22.76 55.57
CA MET A 1 -0.25 23.50 55.28
C MET A 1 0.96 22.58 55.34
N GLU A 2 1.18 21.78 56.40
CA GLU A 2 2.30 20.82 56.48
C GLU A 2 2.38 19.81 55.33
N ARG A 3 1.24 19.30 54.85
CA ARG A 3 1.20 18.34 53.75
C ARG A 3 1.58 18.91 52.38
N ILE A 4 1.44 20.23 52.20
CA ILE A 4 1.86 20.95 50.99
C ILE A 4 3.37 21.19 51.05
N SER A 5 3.87 21.61 52.21
CA SER A 5 5.31 21.74 52.48
C SER A 5 6.10 20.46 52.25
N GLU A 6 5.53 19.29 52.57
CA GLU A 6 6.18 18.00 52.32
C GLU A 6 6.22 17.64 50.83
N ILE A 7 5.16 17.97 50.07
CA ILE A 7 5.10 17.76 48.63
C ILE A 7 6.10 18.67 47.91
N ASP A 8 6.17 19.95 48.29
CA ASP A 8 7.11 20.91 47.70
C ASP A 8 8.57 20.48 47.91
N ARG A 9 8.89 19.94 49.10
CA ARG A 9 10.21 19.37 49.39
C ARG A 9 10.53 18.15 48.54
N GLN A 10 9.53 17.31 48.23
CA GLN A 10 9.71 16.15 47.35
C GLN A 10 9.91 16.57 45.88
N ILE A 11 9.21 17.61 45.42
CA ILE A 11 9.40 18.19 44.08
C ILE A 11 10.81 18.75 43.95
N GLU A 12 11.27 19.56 44.90
CA GLU A 12 12.64 20.11 44.87
C GLU A 12 13.73 19.04 44.93
N ALA A 13 13.47 17.91 45.61
CA ALA A 13 14.38 16.78 45.63
C ALA A 13 14.44 16.09 44.26
N ALA A 14 13.29 15.86 43.63
CA ALA A 14 13.19 15.25 42.31
C ALA A 14 13.79 16.14 41.20
N GLU A 15 13.59 17.47 41.27
CA GLU A 15 14.18 18.42 40.33
C GLU A 15 15.71 18.47 40.44
N ARG A 16 16.25 18.39 41.67
CA ARG A 16 17.70 18.28 41.90
C ARG A 16 18.27 16.98 41.34
N GLU A 17 17.59 15.86 41.56
CA GLU A 17 18.00 14.56 41.00
C GLU A 17 17.98 14.59 39.46
N LEU A 18 16.94 15.19 38.86
CA LEU A 18 16.84 15.36 37.42
C LEU A 18 17.99 16.22 36.85
N ALA A 19 18.36 17.29 37.56
CA ALA A 19 19.48 18.15 37.17
C ALA A 19 20.83 17.40 37.25
N GLU A 20 21.05 16.58 38.29
CA GLU A 20 22.24 15.73 38.39
C GLU A 20 22.30 14.66 37.29
N LEU A 21 21.18 14.00 36.98
CA LEU A 21 21.09 13.05 35.89
C LEU A 21 21.32 13.73 34.53
N GLY A 22 20.88 14.97 34.36
CA GLY A 22 21.18 15.82 33.20
C GLY A 22 22.69 16.06 33.03
N LYS A 23 23.38 16.45 34.12
CA LYS A 23 24.85 16.62 34.12
C LYS A 23 25.56 15.30 33.83
N ARG A 24 25.10 14.19 34.41
CA ARG A 24 25.68 12.86 34.21
C ARG A 24 25.48 12.35 32.78
N ARG A 25 24.32 12.61 32.18
CA ARG A 25 24.04 12.36 30.77
C ARG A 25 24.98 13.15 29.85
N ALA A 26 25.18 14.44 30.13
CA ALA A 26 26.11 15.27 29.35
C ALA A 26 27.56 14.76 29.44
N ALA A 27 28.02 14.40 30.65
CA ALA A 27 29.34 13.83 30.86
C ALA A 27 29.54 12.49 30.12
N ILE A 28 28.53 11.60 30.16
CA ILE A 28 28.57 10.32 29.43
C ILE A 28 28.55 10.54 27.92
N LEU A 29 27.81 11.53 27.40
CA LEU A 29 27.80 11.87 25.97
C LEU A 29 29.17 12.37 25.48
N GLU A 30 29.84 13.21 26.25
CA GLU A 30 31.22 13.64 25.93
C GLU A 30 32.21 12.47 26.05
N GLN A 31 32.04 11.59 27.03
CA GLN A 31 32.85 10.37 27.14
C GLN A 31 32.63 9.43 25.94
N ILE A 32 31.39 9.26 25.47
CA ILE A 32 31.07 8.51 24.24
C ILE A 32 31.70 9.16 23.02
N LYS A 33 31.68 10.50 22.92
CA LYS A 33 32.29 11.25 21.81
C LYS A 33 33.81 11.08 21.79
N ALA A 34 34.46 11.17 22.96
CA ALA A 34 35.89 10.92 23.13
C ALA A 34 36.27 9.46 22.79
N LEU A 35 35.49 8.48 23.27
CA LEU A 35 35.69 7.06 22.97
C LEU A 35 35.46 6.73 21.50
N ARG A 36 34.49 7.39 20.84
CA ARG A 36 34.30 7.29 19.37
C ARG A 36 35.48 7.88 18.61
N HIS A 37 36.01 9.00 19.06
CA HIS A 37 37.20 9.61 18.44
C HIS A 37 38.45 8.73 18.63
N GLN A 38 38.64 8.15 19.83
CA GLN A 38 39.69 7.15 20.07
C GLN A 38 39.48 5.88 19.24
N LYS A 39 38.25 5.37 19.15
CA LYS A 39 37.91 4.21 18.29
C LYS A 39 38.24 4.50 16.83
N ASN A 40 37.94 5.70 16.34
CA ASN A 40 38.28 6.11 14.97
C ASN A 40 39.81 6.27 14.78
N LYS A 41 40.55 6.73 15.80
CA LYS A 41 42.03 6.78 15.78
C LYS A 41 42.66 5.38 15.80
N VAL A 42 42.14 4.46 16.61
CA VAL A 42 42.63 3.07 16.67
C VAL A 42 42.23 2.30 15.41
N SER A 43 41.05 2.57 14.85
CA SER A 43 40.60 1.98 13.57
C SER A 43 41.32 2.55 12.35
N SER A 44 41.95 3.73 12.45
CA SER A 44 42.80 4.32 11.39
C SER A 44 44.28 3.94 11.51
N GLN A 45 44.73 3.42 12.66
CA GLN A 45 46.09 2.89 12.82
C GLN A 45 46.19 1.36 12.60
N ALA A 46 45.07 0.67 12.43
CA ALA A 46 44.99 -0.77 12.15
C ALA A 46 44.37 -1.08 10.76
N SER A 47 44.70 -0.30 9.74
CA SER A 47 44.43 -0.62 8.33
C SER A 47 45.56 -0.09 7.44
N PRO A 48 46.02 -0.85 6.43
CA PRO A 48 47.09 -0.43 5.55
C PRO A 48 46.60 0.67 4.60
N GLY A 49 47.41 1.72 4.44
CA GLY A 49 47.39 2.61 3.28
C GLY A 49 46.20 3.56 3.19
N ASP A 50 46.42 4.78 3.65
CA ASP A 50 45.66 5.96 3.32
C ASP A 50 45.65 6.16 1.79
N VAL A 51 44.51 5.98 1.13
CA VAL A 51 44.32 6.41 -0.27
C VAL A 51 43.38 7.61 -0.24
N SER A 52 43.97 8.76 -0.55
CA SER A 52 43.32 10.02 -0.83
C SER A 52 42.06 9.88 -1.68
N ALA A 53 41.05 10.67 -1.36
CA ALA A 53 39.71 10.69 -1.95
C ALA A 53 39.61 11.15 -3.42
N ASN A 54 40.61 10.85 -4.27
CA ASN A 54 40.62 11.22 -5.69
C ASN A 54 41.11 10.12 -6.66
N ASP A 55 41.31 8.88 -6.21
CA ASP A 55 41.64 7.76 -7.10
C ASP A 55 40.64 6.61 -6.88
N ARG A 56 39.45 6.71 -7.49
CA ARG A 56 38.65 5.51 -7.78
C ARG A 56 39.10 5.01 -9.12
N THR A 57 39.89 3.94 -9.13
CA THR A 57 40.23 3.20 -10.34
C THR A 57 38.94 2.81 -11.05
N PHE A 58 38.78 3.31 -12.27
CA PHE A 58 37.65 2.98 -13.13
C PHE A 58 37.67 1.48 -13.42
N VAL A 59 36.65 0.75 -12.95
CA VAL A 59 36.60 -0.72 -13.04
C VAL A 59 35.94 -1.12 -14.35
N THR A 60 36.55 -2.05 -15.08
CA THR A 60 36.05 -2.59 -16.34
C THR A 60 35.96 -4.12 -16.28
N ASN A 61 35.48 -4.76 -17.34
CA ASN A 61 35.53 -6.21 -17.51
C ASN A 61 36.95 -6.79 -17.34
N ASN A 62 37.99 -6.01 -17.56
CA ASN A 62 39.39 -6.44 -17.46
C ASN A 62 40.00 -6.21 -16.07
N SER A 63 39.30 -5.51 -15.17
CA SER A 63 39.78 -5.27 -13.80
C SER A 63 39.76 -6.54 -12.94
N SER A 64 40.47 -6.50 -11.82
CA SER A 64 40.61 -7.65 -10.92
C SER A 64 39.26 -8.08 -10.31
N GLU A 65 39.15 -9.34 -9.86
CA GLU A 65 37.96 -9.81 -9.13
C GLU A 65 37.68 -8.95 -7.88
N ASN A 66 38.74 -8.53 -7.17
CA ASN A 66 38.63 -7.75 -5.95
C ASN A 66 38.07 -6.35 -6.22
N ASP A 67 38.52 -5.66 -7.27
CA ASP A 67 38.03 -4.33 -7.63
C ASP A 67 36.54 -4.37 -8.00
N LYS A 68 36.13 -5.40 -8.74
CA LYS A 68 34.74 -5.64 -9.12
C LYS A 68 33.86 -5.88 -7.89
N ILE A 69 34.30 -6.71 -6.96
CA ILE A 69 33.57 -6.99 -5.71
C ILE A 69 33.46 -5.70 -4.87
N LEU A 70 34.53 -4.93 -4.74
CA LEU A 70 34.53 -3.68 -3.99
C LEU A 70 33.54 -2.66 -4.59
N LEU A 71 33.55 -2.48 -5.90
CA LEU A 71 32.59 -1.62 -6.61
C LEU A 71 31.15 -2.10 -6.37
N PHE A 72 30.90 -3.39 -6.54
CA PHE A 72 29.58 -4.00 -6.34
C PHE A 72 29.04 -3.74 -4.93
N ARG A 73 29.86 -3.96 -3.91
CA ARG A 73 29.51 -3.69 -2.51
C ARG A 73 29.26 -2.23 -2.20
N THR A 74 29.93 -1.34 -2.92
CA THR A 74 29.78 0.11 -2.71
C THR A 74 28.44 0.61 -3.26
N LEU A 75 27.95 0.03 -4.36
CA LEU A 75 26.67 0.40 -4.96
C LEU A 75 25.51 -0.34 -4.30
N PHE A 76 25.52 -1.67 -4.28
CA PHE A 76 24.44 -2.50 -3.75
C PHE A 76 24.56 -2.71 -2.24
N ARG A 77 24.80 -1.60 -1.52
CA ARG A 77 25.09 -1.61 -0.08
C ARG A 77 23.81 -1.67 0.75
N GLY A 78 23.71 -2.68 1.61
CA GLY A 78 22.67 -2.80 2.63
C GLY A 78 23.24 -3.34 3.92
N ARG A 79 22.48 -4.20 4.61
CA ARG A 79 22.95 -4.84 5.84
C ARG A 79 24.14 -5.78 5.58
N GLU A 80 25.16 -5.63 6.40
CA GLU A 80 26.35 -6.50 6.37
C GLU A 80 26.29 -7.63 7.40
N ASP A 81 25.41 -7.53 8.40
CA ASP A 81 25.29 -8.51 9.48
C ASP A 81 24.39 -9.72 9.13
N VAL A 82 23.62 -9.61 8.05
CA VAL A 82 22.73 -10.66 7.55
C VAL A 82 22.48 -10.50 6.06
N TYR A 83 22.43 -11.61 5.33
CA TYR A 83 21.99 -11.63 3.93
C TYR A 83 20.97 -12.75 3.68
N PRO A 84 19.99 -12.52 2.78
CA PRO A 84 19.08 -13.55 2.33
C PRO A 84 19.68 -14.36 1.19
N ARG A 85 19.52 -15.69 1.24
CA ARG A 85 19.83 -16.59 0.14
C ARG A 85 18.56 -17.19 -0.43
N ARG A 86 18.53 -17.33 -1.75
CA ARG A 86 17.43 -18.00 -2.44
C ARG A 86 17.44 -19.50 -2.15
N PHE A 87 16.28 -20.05 -1.88
CA PHE A 87 16.05 -21.50 -1.84
C PHE A 87 15.00 -21.91 -2.86
N GLU A 88 15.08 -23.16 -3.28
CA GLU A 88 14.09 -23.82 -4.11
C GLU A 88 13.90 -25.24 -3.60
N SER A 89 12.67 -25.55 -3.22
CA SER A 89 12.30 -26.85 -2.67
C SER A 89 11.91 -27.78 -3.81
N LYS A 90 12.77 -28.77 -4.11
CA LYS A 90 12.45 -29.83 -5.08
C LYS A 90 11.22 -30.66 -4.71
N LYS A 91 10.86 -30.72 -3.42
CA LYS A 91 9.68 -31.49 -2.94
C LYS A 91 8.36 -30.76 -3.16
N THR A 92 8.36 -29.43 -3.13
CA THR A 92 7.12 -28.63 -3.12
C THR A 92 7.03 -27.65 -4.29
N GLY A 93 8.07 -27.53 -5.11
CA GLY A 93 8.18 -26.51 -6.17
C GLY A 93 8.28 -25.07 -5.66
N LYS A 94 8.19 -24.85 -4.34
CA LYS A 94 8.22 -23.52 -3.73
C LYS A 94 9.62 -22.96 -3.77
N SER A 95 9.72 -21.69 -4.14
CA SER A 95 10.97 -20.93 -4.10
C SER A 95 10.78 -19.64 -3.33
N GLY A 96 11.86 -19.11 -2.77
CA GLY A 96 11.83 -17.90 -1.97
C GLY A 96 13.21 -17.50 -1.47
N TYR A 97 13.26 -16.47 -0.65
CA TYR A 97 14.48 -16.02 0.01
C TYR A 97 14.37 -16.19 1.52
N GLN A 98 15.48 -16.55 2.15
CA GLN A 98 15.55 -16.68 3.61
C GLN A 98 16.91 -16.20 4.14
N PRO A 99 16.96 -15.60 5.34
CA PRO A 99 18.22 -15.20 5.94
C PRO A 99 19.09 -16.43 6.24
N VAL A 100 20.38 -16.34 5.92
CA VAL A 100 21.33 -17.43 6.18
C VAL A 100 21.74 -17.41 7.66
N CYS A 101 21.53 -18.54 8.34
CA CYS A 101 21.78 -18.69 9.76
C CYS A 101 22.70 -19.89 10.03
N ARG A 102 23.70 -19.73 10.89
CA ARG A 102 24.60 -20.81 11.30
C ARG A 102 23.85 -21.95 12.02
N ASN A 103 22.82 -21.60 12.78
CA ASN A 103 22.02 -22.55 13.55
C ASN A 103 20.88 -23.15 12.72
N GLU A 104 20.83 -22.93 11.40
CA GLU A 104 19.72 -23.43 10.57
C GLU A 104 19.62 -24.96 10.63
N TRP A 105 18.42 -25.48 10.89
CA TRP A 105 18.10 -26.91 11.01
C TRP A 105 18.83 -27.67 12.14
N LEU A 106 19.53 -26.99 13.04
CA LEU A 106 20.11 -27.61 14.23
C LEU A 106 18.99 -28.04 15.20
N ARG A 107 18.84 -29.36 15.42
CA ARG A 107 17.81 -29.92 16.31
C ARG A 107 17.95 -29.37 17.73
N GLY A 108 16.82 -29.01 18.37
CA GLY A 108 16.81 -28.42 19.71
C GLY A 108 17.14 -26.92 19.79
N VAL A 109 17.69 -26.33 18.72
CA VAL A 109 18.07 -24.90 18.69
C VAL A 109 17.26 -24.13 17.65
N CYS A 110 17.12 -24.67 16.43
CA CYS A 110 16.32 -24.06 15.37
C CYS A 110 14.85 -24.51 15.46
N GLY A 111 13.94 -23.54 15.63
CA GLY A 111 12.51 -23.80 15.66
C GLY A 111 11.82 -23.88 14.29
N LYS A 112 12.56 -23.95 13.17
CA LYS A 112 11.93 -24.07 11.84
C LYS A 112 11.21 -25.43 11.69
N PRO A 113 10.03 -25.48 11.02
CA PRO A 113 9.32 -24.38 10.36
C PRO A 113 8.34 -23.62 11.28
N ARG A 114 8.24 -23.98 12.57
CA ARG A 114 7.25 -23.40 13.51
C ARG A 114 7.52 -21.93 13.84
N ILE A 115 8.79 -21.53 13.90
CA ILE A 115 9.22 -20.17 14.26
C ILE A 115 9.95 -19.51 13.07
N ARG A 116 9.57 -18.27 12.74
CA ARG A 116 10.27 -17.45 11.72
C ARG A 116 11.61 -16.96 12.28
N CYS A 117 12.65 -16.88 11.45
CA CYS A 117 13.99 -16.44 11.87
C CYS A 117 14.04 -15.04 12.50
N GLY A 118 13.13 -14.14 12.13
CA GLY A 118 13.00 -12.83 12.78
C GLY A 118 12.64 -12.93 14.27
N ASN A 119 11.87 -13.95 14.66
CA ASN A 119 11.38 -14.13 16.02
C ASN A 119 12.14 -15.25 16.78
N CYS A 120 13.27 -15.70 16.25
CA CYS A 120 14.04 -16.80 16.84
C CYS A 120 15.12 -16.26 17.77
N GLU A 121 15.06 -16.59 19.06
CA GLU A 121 16.06 -16.16 20.06
C GLU A 121 17.44 -16.79 19.80
N ASN A 122 17.47 -18.00 19.25
CA ASN A 122 18.70 -18.72 18.90
C ASN A 122 19.26 -18.34 17.51
N ARG A 123 18.87 -17.18 16.94
CA ARG A 123 19.33 -16.76 15.62
C ARG A 123 20.81 -16.36 15.64
N LYS A 124 21.59 -16.90 14.70
CA LYS A 124 23.01 -16.57 14.51
C LYS A 124 23.29 -16.38 13.02
N PHE A 125 22.95 -15.21 12.51
CA PHE A 125 23.10 -14.89 11.10
C PHE A 125 24.57 -14.81 10.68
N LEU A 126 24.81 -15.12 9.41
CA LEU A 126 26.13 -14.97 8.82
C LEU A 126 26.26 -13.59 8.14
N PRO A 127 27.39 -12.91 8.31
CA PRO A 127 27.63 -11.63 7.68
C PRO A 127 27.82 -11.77 6.17
N LEU A 128 27.56 -10.68 5.44
CA LEU A 128 27.79 -10.56 4.00
C LEU A 128 29.27 -10.25 3.73
N THR A 129 30.05 -11.28 3.40
CA THR A 129 31.48 -11.16 3.08
C THR A 129 31.72 -11.08 1.58
N ASP A 130 32.94 -10.69 1.20
CA ASP A 130 33.37 -10.60 -0.21
C ASP A 130 33.32 -11.96 -0.90
N GLU A 131 33.59 -13.03 -0.16
CA GLU A 131 33.42 -14.41 -0.63
C GLU A 131 31.97 -14.71 -1.02
N ILE A 132 30.99 -14.22 -0.25
CA ILE A 132 29.56 -14.42 -0.54
C ILE A 132 29.15 -13.66 -1.80
N ILE A 133 29.64 -12.43 -1.98
CA ILE A 133 29.43 -11.65 -3.22
C ILE A 133 30.09 -12.36 -4.41
N ARG A 134 31.32 -12.85 -4.25
CA ARG A 134 32.03 -13.63 -5.28
C ARG A 134 31.22 -14.86 -5.70
N ASN A 135 30.71 -15.63 -4.74
CA ASN A 135 29.91 -16.82 -5.00
C ASN A 135 28.60 -16.48 -5.74
N HIS A 136 27.99 -15.32 -5.44
CA HIS A 136 26.84 -14.83 -6.18
C HIS A 136 27.18 -14.49 -7.63
N LEU A 137 28.25 -13.74 -7.87
CA LEU A 137 28.69 -13.35 -9.22
C LEU A 137 29.16 -14.55 -10.06
N LEU A 138 29.71 -15.58 -9.41
CA LEU A 138 30.06 -16.87 -10.03
C LEU A 138 28.85 -17.81 -10.16
N GLY A 139 27.78 -17.56 -9.42
CA GLY A 139 26.56 -18.35 -9.43
C GLY A 139 26.63 -19.70 -8.70
N TYR A 140 27.71 -20.01 -7.99
CA TYR A 140 27.83 -21.23 -7.18
C TYR A 140 28.69 -20.99 -5.93
N ASP A 141 28.51 -21.80 -4.90
CA ASP A 141 29.38 -21.84 -3.72
C ASP A 141 30.44 -22.95 -3.89
N PRO A 142 31.74 -22.63 -3.95
CA PRO A 142 32.81 -23.64 -4.07
C PRO A 142 32.82 -24.65 -2.91
N LYS A 143 32.31 -24.28 -1.74
CA LYS A 143 32.25 -25.14 -0.55
C LYS A 143 31.07 -26.10 -0.59
N GLU A 144 30.08 -25.86 -1.46
CA GLU A 144 28.94 -26.75 -1.61
C GLU A 144 29.18 -27.82 -2.68
N LYS A 145 29.07 -29.09 -2.28
CA LYS A 145 29.13 -30.23 -3.21
C LYS A 145 28.02 -30.21 -4.25
N THR A 146 26.89 -29.58 -3.93
CA THR A 146 25.79 -29.41 -4.87
C THR A 146 26.03 -28.16 -5.71
N ARG A 147 26.27 -28.30 -7.02
CA ARG A 147 26.35 -27.19 -7.99
C ARG A 147 25.00 -26.50 -8.21
N ARG A 148 24.34 -26.07 -7.14
CA ARG A 148 23.08 -25.32 -7.19
C ARG A 148 23.40 -23.85 -7.42
N ASP A 149 22.48 -23.16 -8.08
CA ASP A 149 22.57 -21.71 -8.24
C ASP A 149 22.69 -21.03 -6.87
N PHE A 150 23.78 -20.27 -6.69
CA PHE A 150 24.01 -19.45 -5.53
C PHE A 150 23.53 -18.03 -5.80
N ILE A 151 22.35 -17.72 -5.27
CA ILE A 151 21.68 -16.42 -5.47
C ILE A 151 21.40 -15.83 -4.10
N ILE A 152 21.85 -14.60 -3.90
CA ILE A 152 21.61 -13.82 -2.68
C ILE A 152 20.80 -12.57 -3.02
N GLY A 153 20.20 -11.99 -2.00
CA GLY A 153 19.68 -10.63 -2.05
C GLY A 153 20.38 -9.74 -1.04
N VAL A 154 19.81 -8.57 -0.82
CA VAL A 154 20.26 -7.61 0.18
C VAL A 154 19.06 -7.04 0.93
N TYR A 155 19.24 -6.79 2.22
CA TYR A 155 18.31 -6.00 3.03
C TYR A 155 18.75 -4.53 2.98
N PRO A 156 18.05 -3.64 2.27
CA PRO A 156 18.48 -2.24 2.06
C PRO A 156 18.28 -1.35 3.29
N LEU A 157 17.33 -1.69 4.17
CA LEU A 157 17.05 -0.92 5.38
C LEU A 157 18.07 -1.25 6.47
N LEU A 158 18.83 -0.25 6.90
CA LEU A 158 19.81 -0.37 7.97
C LEU A 158 19.17 -0.26 9.36
N PRO A 159 19.85 -0.74 10.43
CA PRO A 159 19.32 -0.66 11.80
C PRO A 159 19.04 0.76 12.30
N ASP A 160 19.70 1.77 11.74
CA ASP A 160 19.49 3.19 12.01
C ASP A 160 18.43 3.85 11.09
N GLU A 161 17.64 3.03 10.39
CA GLU A 161 16.54 3.45 9.52
C GLU A 161 17.00 4.27 8.28
N THR A 162 18.28 4.13 7.92
CA THR A 162 18.85 4.68 6.68
C THR A 162 19.02 3.62 5.59
N CYS A 163 19.33 4.06 4.37
CA CYS A 163 19.61 3.22 3.21
C CYS A 163 20.65 3.91 2.29
N TRP A 164 21.37 3.11 1.50
CA TRP A 164 22.37 3.59 0.53
C TRP A 164 21.86 3.65 -0.90
N PHE A 165 20.68 3.08 -1.14
CA PHE A 165 19.98 3.15 -2.41
C PHE A 165 18.49 3.03 -2.17
N ILE A 166 17.72 3.42 -3.18
CA ILE A 166 16.32 3.04 -3.32
C ILE A 166 16.11 2.41 -4.69
N ALA A 167 15.29 1.37 -4.74
CA ALA A 167 14.92 0.70 -5.98
C ALA A 167 13.40 0.61 -6.13
N ALA A 168 12.90 0.73 -7.35
CA ALA A 168 11.52 0.46 -7.73
C ALA A 168 11.46 -0.79 -8.62
N ASP A 169 10.56 -1.70 -8.31
CA ASP A 169 10.35 -2.94 -9.05
C ASP A 169 9.14 -2.84 -9.98
N PHE A 170 9.36 -3.11 -11.27
CA PHE A 170 8.37 -3.08 -12.33
C PHE A 170 8.27 -4.49 -12.94
N ASP A 171 7.08 -5.08 -12.97
CA ASP A 171 6.84 -6.40 -13.56
C ASP A 171 5.81 -6.34 -14.69
N GLN A 172 5.61 -7.46 -15.39
CA GLN A 172 4.57 -7.74 -16.39
C GLN A 172 4.91 -7.27 -17.81
N SER A 173 4.01 -7.53 -18.77
CA SER A 173 4.28 -7.38 -20.21
C SER A 173 4.60 -5.94 -20.65
N ALA A 174 4.22 -4.92 -19.89
CA ALA A 174 4.43 -3.51 -20.22
C ALA A 174 5.59 -2.86 -19.43
N TRP A 175 6.40 -3.64 -18.71
CA TRP A 175 7.40 -3.12 -17.77
C TRP A 175 8.42 -2.17 -18.43
N MET A 176 8.84 -2.42 -19.66
CA MET A 176 9.82 -1.57 -20.36
C MET A 176 9.27 -0.17 -20.62
N GLU A 177 8.01 -0.10 -21.03
CA GLU A 177 7.32 1.16 -21.26
C GLU A 177 7.11 1.89 -19.92
N ASP A 178 6.76 1.16 -18.84
CA ASP A 178 6.57 1.73 -17.50
C ASP A 178 7.88 2.34 -16.97
N VAL A 179 8.97 1.58 -17.11
CA VAL A 179 10.32 2.01 -16.75
C VAL A 179 10.76 3.19 -17.62
N SER A 180 10.46 3.20 -18.92
CA SER A 180 10.83 4.32 -19.81
C SER A 180 10.19 5.64 -19.35
N HIS A 181 8.89 5.62 -19.05
CA HIS A 181 8.20 6.80 -18.52
C HIS A 181 8.74 7.21 -17.15
N PHE A 182 8.99 6.24 -16.26
CA PHE A 182 9.56 6.52 -14.95
C PHE A 182 10.96 7.14 -15.06
N LEU A 183 11.82 6.63 -15.94
CA LEU A 183 13.14 7.20 -16.24
C LEU A 183 13.06 8.61 -16.82
N ASN A 184 12.10 8.88 -17.70
CA ASN A 184 11.90 10.23 -18.24
C ASN A 184 11.51 11.22 -17.14
N THR A 185 10.64 10.81 -16.21
CA THR A 185 10.33 11.59 -15.01
C THR A 185 11.58 11.79 -14.15
N CYS A 186 12.37 10.74 -13.87
CA CYS A 186 13.65 10.86 -13.17
C CYS A 186 14.58 11.88 -13.83
N LYS A 187 14.77 11.80 -15.16
CA LYS A 187 15.58 12.75 -15.95
C LYS A 187 15.08 14.19 -15.81
N SER A 188 13.76 14.41 -15.82
CA SER A 188 13.17 15.75 -15.63
C SER A 188 13.46 16.39 -14.27
N PHE A 189 13.73 15.57 -13.24
CA PHE A 189 14.12 16.02 -11.90
C PHE A 189 15.61 15.80 -11.61
N SER A 190 16.42 15.52 -12.64
CA SER A 190 17.87 15.28 -12.52
C SER A 190 18.23 14.14 -11.55
N ILE A 191 17.40 13.09 -11.50
CA ILE A 191 17.62 11.90 -10.67
C ILE A 191 18.45 10.89 -11.47
N PRO A 192 19.63 10.46 -10.98
CA PRO A 192 20.49 9.48 -11.68
C PRO A 192 19.96 8.05 -11.46
N ALA A 193 18.95 7.69 -12.25
CA ALA A 193 18.31 6.38 -12.20
C ALA A 193 18.96 5.37 -13.17
N VAL A 194 19.08 4.12 -12.74
CA VAL A 194 19.72 3.02 -13.49
C VAL A 194 18.76 1.84 -13.61
N VAL A 195 18.67 1.23 -14.79
CA VAL A 195 17.77 0.09 -15.02
C VAL A 195 18.53 -1.22 -15.02
N GLU A 196 18.02 -2.19 -14.28
CA GLU A 196 18.42 -3.59 -14.33
C GLU A 196 17.26 -4.45 -14.82
N ARG A 197 17.50 -5.35 -15.78
CA ARG A 197 16.51 -6.36 -16.14
C ARG A 197 16.35 -7.38 -15.03
N SER A 198 15.11 -7.67 -14.63
CA SER A 198 14.85 -8.65 -13.58
C SER A 198 15.38 -10.04 -13.96
N ARG A 199 15.54 -10.89 -12.96
CA ARG A 199 16.04 -12.25 -13.14
C ARG A 199 15.15 -13.12 -14.04
N SER A 200 13.84 -12.91 -14.03
CA SER A 200 12.91 -13.63 -14.90
C SER A 200 12.93 -13.13 -16.35
N GLY A 201 13.41 -11.89 -16.58
CA GLY A 201 13.32 -11.19 -17.86
C GLY A 201 11.97 -10.50 -18.08
N ASN A 202 10.98 -10.74 -17.21
CA ASN A 202 9.60 -10.22 -17.33
C ASN A 202 9.35 -9.01 -16.42
N GLY A 203 10.41 -8.23 -16.17
CA GLY A 203 10.38 -7.06 -15.30
C GLY A 203 11.74 -6.37 -15.28
N GLY A 204 11.83 -5.28 -14.53
CA GLY A 204 13.06 -4.53 -14.31
C GLY A 204 13.04 -3.76 -13.00
N HIS A 205 14.21 -3.55 -12.44
CA HIS A 205 14.40 -2.72 -11.25
C HIS A 205 15.06 -1.40 -11.65
N VAL A 206 14.51 -0.29 -11.16
CA VAL A 206 15.10 1.05 -11.33
C VAL A 206 15.76 1.47 -10.03
N TRP A 207 17.07 1.64 -10.06
CA TRP A 207 17.93 1.92 -8.91
C TRP A 207 18.36 3.39 -8.89
N VAL A 208 18.39 4.00 -7.71
CA VAL A 208 19.08 5.26 -7.44
C VAL A 208 19.99 5.06 -6.24
N PHE A 209 21.26 5.41 -6.40
CA PHE A 209 22.30 5.21 -5.39
C PHE A 209 22.66 6.53 -4.71
N PHE A 210 22.91 6.48 -3.41
CA PHE A 210 23.26 7.65 -2.61
C PHE A 210 24.77 7.71 -2.31
N SER A 211 25.32 8.92 -2.21
CA SER A 211 26.72 9.14 -1.83
C SER A 211 26.97 8.98 -0.33
N GLU A 212 25.90 9.11 0.47
CA GLU A 212 25.88 9.02 1.93
C GLU A 212 24.57 8.33 2.38
N PRO A 213 24.46 7.85 3.64
CA PRO A 213 23.22 7.25 4.13
C PRO A 213 22.06 8.24 4.12
N VAL A 214 20.95 7.86 3.51
CA VAL A 214 19.71 8.64 3.46
C VAL A 214 18.64 7.94 4.28
N SER A 215 17.83 8.67 5.05
CA SER A 215 16.73 8.05 5.79
C SER A 215 15.74 7.39 4.82
N ALA A 216 15.26 6.19 5.17
CA ALA A 216 14.34 5.45 4.31
C ALA A 216 13.07 6.25 4.00
N ILE A 217 12.59 7.04 4.96
CA ILE A 217 11.49 7.99 4.78
C ILE A 217 11.75 8.97 3.64
N LEU A 218 12.92 9.62 3.63
CA LEU A 218 13.23 10.62 2.62
C LEU A 218 13.34 9.98 1.23
N ALA A 219 14.09 8.88 1.12
CA ALA A 219 14.24 8.15 -0.13
C ALA A 219 12.87 7.71 -0.68
N ARG A 220 12.01 7.14 0.17
CA ARG A 220 10.66 6.71 -0.21
C ARG A 220 9.75 7.88 -0.59
N LYS A 221 9.81 9.01 0.10
CA LYS A 221 9.06 10.23 -0.29
C LYS A 221 9.49 10.71 -1.67
N MET A 222 10.78 10.69 -1.96
CA MET A 222 11.33 11.06 -3.28
C MET A 222 10.79 10.14 -4.38
N PHE A 223 10.90 8.82 -4.22
CA PHE A 223 10.36 7.89 -5.23
C PHE A 223 8.84 7.91 -5.33
N SER A 224 8.12 8.11 -4.21
CA SER A 224 6.66 8.25 -4.22
C SER A 224 6.24 9.48 -5.01
N PHE A 225 6.99 10.58 -4.93
CA PHE A 225 6.77 11.76 -5.77
C PHE A 225 6.99 11.46 -7.25
N VAL A 226 8.12 10.84 -7.62
CA VAL A 226 8.41 10.47 -9.02
C VAL A 226 7.35 9.52 -9.58
N LEU A 227 6.91 8.52 -8.80
CA LEU A 227 5.80 7.64 -9.17
C LEU A 227 4.52 8.44 -9.38
N THR A 228 4.20 9.37 -8.48
CA THR A 228 3.01 10.22 -8.57
C THR A 228 3.00 11.05 -9.86
N GLU A 229 4.14 11.66 -10.21
CA GLU A 229 4.32 12.43 -11.45
C GLU A 229 4.21 11.54 -12.69
N THR A 230 4.85 10.36 -12.66
CA THR A 230 4.81 9.41 -13.79
C THR A 230 3.39 8.91 -14.03
N MET A 231 2.64 8.61 -12.97
CA MET A 231 1.26 8.14 -13.06
C MET A 231 0.28 9.21 -13.60
N GLU A 232 0.61 10.50 -13.53
CA GLU A 232 -0.19 11.53 -14.21
C GLU A 232 -0.11 11.43 -15.73
N GLN A 233 1.03 10.99 -16.25
CA GLN A 233 1.23 10.77 -17.67
C GLN A 233 0.80 9.37 -18.11
N ARG A 234 0.93 8.38 -17.23
CA ARG A 234 0.63 6.97 -17.51
C ARG A 234 -0.04 6.25 -16.33
N PRO A 235 -1.37 6.32 -16.23
CA PRO A 235 -2.13 5.72 -15.13
C PRO A 235 -2.01 4.20 -15.04
N GLU A 236 -1.67 3.54 -16.15
CA GLU A 236 -1.52 2.08 -16.30
C GLU A 236 -0.45 1.49 -15.38
N ILE A 237 0.55 2.28 -14.96
CA ILE A 237 1.58 1.87 -13.97
C ILE A 237 0.92 1.44 -12.65
N GLY A 238 -0.28 1.95 -12.35
CA GLY A 238 -1.12 1.50 -11.25
C GLY A 238 -0.63 1.89 -9.85
N LEU A 239 -1.58 1.94 -8.90
CA LEU A 239 -1.31 2.35 -7.51
C LEU A 239 -0.53 1.30 -6.70
N GLN A 240 -0.41 0.06 -7.21
CA GLN A 240 0.40 -0.98 -6.56
C GLN A 240 1.91 -0.68 -6.60
N SER A 241 2.35 0.18 -7.53
CA SER A 241 3.77 0.54 -7.69
C SER A 241 4.36 1.26 -6.47
N TYR A 242 3.53 1.87 -5.62
CA TYR A 242 3.99 2.45 -4.34
C TYR A 242 4.47 1.40 -3.32
N ASP A 243 3.99 0.15 -3.43
CA ASP A 243 4.35 -0.95 -2.53
C ASP A 243 5.57 -1.75 -3.03
N ARG A 244 6.07 -1.42 -4.23
CA ARG A 244 7.20 -2.08 -4.91
C ARG A 244 8.53 -1.33 -4.77
N LEU A 245 8.67 -0.55 -3.70
CA LEU A 245 9.88 0.19 -3.37
C LEU A 245 10.79 -0.60 -2.42
N PHE A 246 12.09 -0.48 -2.57
CA PHE A 246 13.10 -1.11 -1.71
C PHE A 246 14.06 -0.04 -1.20
N PRO A 247 14.04 0.30 0.11
CA PRO A 247 13.19 -0.27 1.17
C PRO A 247 11.70 0.06 1.02
N ASN A 248 10.82 -0.86 1.44
CA ASN A 248 9.36 -0.66 1.40
C ASN A 248 8.78 -0.05 2.68
N GLN A 249 9.61 0.04 3.72
CA GLN A 249 9.25 0.50 5.06
C GLN A 249 10.09 1.72 5.45
N ASP A 250 9.50 2.59 6.25
CA ASP A 250 10.15 3.79 6.78
C ASP A 250 10.99 3.50 8.02
N THR A 251 10.58 2.50 8.80
CA THR A 251 11.14 2.15 10.09
C THR A 251 11.44 0.65 10.16
N MET A 252 12.39 0.28 11.01
CA MET A 252 12.80 -1.12 11.15
C MET A 252 11.72 -1.93 11.89
N PRO A 253 11.17 -3.03 11.30
CA PRO A 253 10.20 -3.86 11.99
C PRO A 253 10.79 -4.51 13.25
N LYS A 254 10.00 -4.64 14.31
CA LYS A 254 10.41 -5.32 15.54
C LYS A 254 10.86 -6.75 15.25
N GLY A 255 12.12 -7.05 15.60
CA GLY A 255 12.73 -8.37 15.36
C GLY A 255 13.03 -8.69 13.89
N GLY A 256 12.66 -7.81 12.94
CA GLY A 256 12.82 -8.01 11.51
C GLY A 256 14.13 -7.47 10.94
N PHE A 257 14.25 -7.55 9.61
CA PHE A 257 15.41 -7.07 8.84
C PHE A 257 15.02 -6.16 7.67
N GLY A 258 13.75 -5.73 7.60
CA GLY A 258 13.16 -5.07 6.44
C GLY A 258 12.78 -6.04 5.31
N ASN A 259 12.30 -5.49 4.20
CA ASN A 259 12.15 -6.23 2.93
C ASN A 259 13.51 -6.46 2.27
N LEU A 260 13.58 -7.41 1.33
CA LEU A 260 14.80 -7.71 0.58
C LEU A 260 14.58 -7.52 -0.90
N ILE A 261 15.65 -7.16 -1.61
CA ILE A 261 15.72 -7.16 -3.08
C ILE A 261 16.81 -8.15 -3.52
N ALA A 262 16.61 -8.84 -4.64
CA ALA A 262 17.63 -9.74 -5.19
C ALA A 262 18.81 -8.91 -5.73
N LEU A 263 20.03 -9.42 -5.58
CA LEU A 263 21.21 -8.77 -6.13
C LEU A 263 21.38 -9.10 -7.63
N PRO A 264 21.85 -8.15 -8.46
CA PRO A 264 22.00 -8.33 -9.90
C PRO A 264 23.31 -9.04 -10.27
N LEU A 265 23.51 -9.30 -11.56
CA LEU A 265 24.71 -9.90 -12.17
C LEU A 265 25.02 -11.35 -11.74
N GLN A 266 24.03 -12.11 -11.28
CA GLN A 266 24.23 -13.53 -11.00
C GLN A 266 24.52 -14.31 -12.29
N LYS A 267 25.56 -15.16 -12.28
CA LYS A 267 26.08 -15.85 -13.49
C LYS A 267 25.01 -16.49 -14.38
N SER A 268 24.20 -17.40 -13.84
CA SER A 268 23.22 -18.18 -14.62
C SER A 268 22.13 -17.31 -15.23
N ALA A 269 21.71 -16.24 -14.55
CA ALA A 269 20.78 -15.26 -15.10
C ALA A 269 21.44 -14.34 -16.14
N ARG A 270 22.67 -13.91 -15.85
CA ARG A 270 23.49 -13.08 -16.73
C ARG A 270 23.75 -13.73 -18.09
N GLU A 271 24.07 -15.03 -18.11
CA GLU A 271 24.27 -15.81 -19.34
C GLU A 271 23.01 -15.89 -20.22
N ARG A 272 21.83 -15.69 -19.64
CA ARG A 272 20.54 -15.61 -20.37
C ARG A 272 20.14 -14.18 -20.72
N GLY A 273 21.00 -13.19 -20.50
CA GLY A 273 20.69 -11.79 -20.74
C GLY A 273 19.82 -11.12 -19.67
N ASN A 274 19.69 -11.71 -18.48
CA ASN A 274 18.91 -11.19 -17.35
C ASN A 274 19.82 -10.74 -16.20
N THR A 275 19.30 -9.97 -15.23
CA THR A 275 20.09 -9.34 -14.14
C THR A 275 21.22 -8.43 -14.63
N LEU A 276 21.13 -7.97 -15.87
CA LEU A 276 22.06 -7.06 -16.51
C LEU A 276 21.54 -5.62 -16.41
N ILE A 277 22.47 -4.69 -16.23
CA ILE A 277 22.20 -3.27 -16.39
C ILE A 277 21.97 -2.97 -17.87
N LEU A 278 20.92 -2.19 -18.12
CA LEU A 278 20.47 -1.81 -19.45
C LEU A 278 20.80 -0.35 -19.74
N ASP A 279 21.03 -0.05 -21.01
CA ASP A 279 21.18 1.31 -21.50
C ASP A 279 19.81 1.97 -21.77
N ASP A 280 19.83 3.21 -22.30
CA ASP A 280 18.63 3.97 -22.67
C ASP A 280 17.76 3.29 -23.76
N ARG A 281 18.30 2.30 -24.47
CA ARG A 281 17.60 1.50 -25.50
C ARG A 281 17.10 0.16 -24.95
N PHE A 282 17.22 -0.07 -23.65
CA PHE A 282 16.91 -1.33 -22.98
C PHE A 282 17.77 -2.53 -23.45
N GLU A 283 18.93 -2.23 -24.04
CA GLU A 283 19.93 -3.23 -24.42
C GLU A 283 20.95 -3.40 -23.29
N PRO A 284 21.44 -4.62 -23.04
CA PRO A 284 22.46 -4.83 -22.01
C PRO A 284 23.75 -4.05 -22.32
N CYS A 285 24.24 -3.28 -21.35
CA CYS A 285 25.51 -2.55 -21.50
C CYS A 285 26.66 -3.50 -21.84
N LEU A 286 27.49 -3.13 -22.82
CA LEU A 286 28.62 -3.95 -23.29
C LEU A 286 29.61 -4.29 -22.17
N ASP A 287 29.99 -3.29 -21.37
CA ASP A 287 30.79 -3.47 -20.17
C ASP A 287 29.99 -3.06 -18.93
N GLN A 288 29.47 -4.07 -18.23
CA GLN A 288 28.66 -3.90 -17.03
C GLN A 288 29.45 -3.19 -15.92
N TRP A 289 30.75 -3.47 -15.77
CA TRP A 289 31.57 -2.89 -14.70
C TRP A 289 31.96 -1.44 -15.00
N ALA A 290 32.26 -1.13 -16.27
CA ALA A 290 32.52 0.24 -16.71
C ALA A 290 31.27 1.10 -16.48
N PHE A 291 30.09 0.58 -16.82
CA PHE A 291 28.83 1.26 -16.55
C PHE A 291 28.63 1.48 -15.05
N LEU A 292 28.75 0.44 -14.22
CA LEU A 292 28.62 0.56 -12.76
C LEU A 292 29.60 1.60 -12.17
N SER A 293 30.83 1.68 -12.69
CA SER A 293 31.84 2.67 -12.27
C SER A 293 31.43 4.11 -12.59
N SER A 294 30.66 4.30 -13.67
CA SER A 294 30.19 5.62 -14.13
C SER A 294 28.93 6.13 -13.42
N ILE A 295 28.27 5.29 -12.60
CA ILE A 295 27.02 5.66 -11.95
C ILE A 295 27.21 6.87 -11.03
N GLN A 296 26.52 7.96 -11.36
CA GLN A 296 26.43 9.12 -10.50
C GLN A 296 25.59 8.78 -9.27
N ARG A 297 26.12 9.16 -8.10
CA ARG A 297 25.41 9.00 -6.82
C ARG A 297 24.81 10.32 -6.40
N MET A 298 23.61 10.22 -5.85
CA MET A 298 22.85 11.35 -5.37
C MET A 298 23.19 11.66 -3.91
N SER A 299 23.41 12.93 -3.60
CA SER A 299 23.64 13.41 -2.23
C SER A 299 22.36 13.51 -1.41
N LEU A 300 22.50 13.58 -0.08
CA LEU A 300 21.36 13.82 0.80
C LEU A 300 20.70 15.18 0.51
N GLY A 301 21.50 16.18 0.15
CA GLY A 301 21.03 17.53 -0.21
C GLY A 301 20.10 17.50 -1.42
N GLU A 302 20.54 16.87 -2.51
CA GLU A 302 19.73 16.73 -3.73
C GLU A 302 18.42 15.97 -3.44
N ALA A 303 18.48 14.87 -2.67
CA ALA A 303 17.29 14.09 -2.32
C ALA A 303 16.28 14.92 -1.52
N ARG A 304 16.75 15.77 -0.60
CA ARG A 304 15.90 16.71 0.16
C ARG A 304 15.25 17.73 -0.75
N THR A 305 15.99 18.34 -1.66
CA THR A 305 15.44 19.34 -2.59
C THR A 305 14.26 18.79 -3.40
N ILE A 306 14.33 17.54 -3.87
CA ILE A 306 13.23 16.90 -4.59
C ILE A 306 12.01 16.68 -3.70
N VAL A 307 12.23 16.24 -2.45
CA VAL A 307 11.12 16.05 -1.50
C VAL A 307 10.49 17.38 -1.11
N ASP A 308 11.28 18.43 -0.92
CA ASP A 308 10.78 19.77 -0.61
C ASP A 308 9.97 20.35 -1.77
N GLU A 309 10.40 20.10 -3.02
CA GLU A 309 9.62 20.40 -4.22
C GLU A 309 8.29 19.62 -4.23
N ALA A 310 8.32 18.33 -3.89
CA ALA A 310 7.13 17.49 -3.82
C ALA A 310 6.12 17.97 -2.77
N VAL A 311 6.63 18.39 -1.60
CA VAL A 311 5.82 18.98 -0.52
C VAL A 311 5.22 20.30 -0.98
N ARG A 312 6.02 21.18 -1.60
CA ARG A 312 5.54 22.45 -2.16
C ARG A 312 4.44 22.27 -3.21
N ARG A 313 4.54 21.22 -4.03
CA ARG A 313 3.52 20.85 -5.03
C ARG A 313 2.32 20.08 -4.44
N GLY A 314 2.40 19.62 -3.19
CA GLY A 314 1.37 18.80 -2.56
C GLY A 314 1.22 17.39 -3.16
N ARG A 315 2.30 16.82 -3.72
CA ARG A 315 2.28 15.60 -4.57
C ARG A 315 3.03 14.39 -4.01
N VAL A 316 3.22 14.30 -2.69
CA VAL A 316 3.99 13.19 -2.08
C VAL A 316 3.32 11.82 -2.31
N VAL A 317 1.99 11.73 -2.23
CA VAL A 317 1.22 10.50 -2.51
C VAL A 317 -0.02 10.76 -3.36
N GLY A 318 -0.46 12.02 -3.52
CA GLY A 318 -1.55 12.39 -4.44
C GLY A 318 -2.94 11.80 -4.15
N VAL A 319 -3.11 11.05 -3.05
CA VAL A 319 -4.33 10.33 -2.66
C VAL A 319 -4.80 10.75 -1.26
N ARG A 320 -6.12 10.79 -1.02
CA ARG A 320 -6.72 11.21 0.26
C ARG A 320 -6.41 10.19 1.37
N MET A 321 -6.17 10.66 2.60
CA MET A 321 -6.31 9.83 3.80
C MET A 321 -7.79 9.73 4.14
N PRO A 322 -8.32 8.55 4.48
CA PRO A 322 -9.60 8.45 5.15
C PRO A 322 -9.55 9.32 6.41
N VAL A 323 -10.56 10.15 6.64
CA VAL A 323 -10.69 10.89 7.90
C VAL A 323 -10.97 9.86 8.98
N THR A 324 -9.92 9.42 9.68
CA THR A 324 -10.04 8.81 11.00
C THR A 324 -9.75 9.90 12.00
N ASP A 325 -10.58 10.05 13.03
CA ASP A 325 -10.51 11.11 14.06
C ASP A 325 -9.14 11.25 14.78
N GLU A 326 -8.16 10.39 14.46
CA GLU A 326 -6.89 10.26 15.18
C GLU A 326 -5.61 10.57 14.35
N LEU A 327 -5.67 10.94 13.06
CA LEU A 327 -4.46 10.95 12.19
C LEU A 327 -4.32 12.11 11.18
N ASP A 328 -4.97 13.26 11.40
CA ASP A 328 -4.54 14.50 10.73
C ASP A 328 -3.37 15.08 11.54
N ASP A 329 -2.14 14.62 11.27
CA ASP A 329 -0.97 14.96 12.11
C ASP A 329 -0.60 16.45 12.07
N GLU A 330 -1.05 17.24 11.09
CA GLU A 330 -0.70 18.67 10.98
C GLU A 330 -1.79 19.54 10.32
N PRO A 331 -2.97 19.72 10.94
CA PRO A 331 -4.09 20.49 10.37
C PRO A 331 -3.74 21.96 10.06
N TRP A 332 -2.71 22.52 10.71
CA TRP A 332 -2.21 23.88 10.48
C TRP A 332 -1.43 24.05 9.16
N THR A 333 -1.10 22.96 8.46
CA THR A 333 -0.46 23.01 7.13
C THR A 333 -1.47 23.05 5.98
N ALA A 334 -2.75 22.78 6.26
CA ALA A 334 -3.80 22.85 5.26
C ALA A 334 -4.11 24.32 4.92
N PRO A 335 -4.33 24.67 3.64
CA PRO A 335 -4.83 26.00 3.30
C PRO A 335 -6.16 26.27 4.02
N PRO A 336 -6.52 27.53 4.34
CA PRO A 336 -7.77 27.87 5.03
C PRO A 336 -9.02 27.31 4.35
N SER A 337 -8.98 27.12 3.03
CA SER A 337 -10.06 26.51 2.25
C SER A 337 -10.17 24.99 2.43
N ARG A 338 -9.15 24.34 2.99
CA ARG A 338 -8.88 22.89 2.96
C ARG A 338 -8.89 22.27 1.55
N MET A 339 -8.99 23.10 0.50
CA MET A 339 -8.98 22.67 -0.90
C MET A 339 -7.56 22.72 -1.44
N ARG A 340 -7.05 21.56 -1.86
CA ARG A 340 -5.78 21.50 -2.60
C ARG A 340 -5.99 22.09 -3.99
N LYS A 341 -5.12 23.04 -4.40
CA LYS A 341 -5.11 23.56 -5.77
C LYS A 341 -4.84 22.40 -6.73
N GLN A 342 -5.87 21.99 -7.48
CA GLN A 342 -5.71 20.99 -8.53
C GLN A 342 -5.01 21.64 -9.72
N ILE A 343 -3.93 21.02 -10.18
CA ILE A 343 -3.18 21.51 -11.35
C ILE A 343 -4.10 21.42 -12.60
N PRO A 344 -4.00 22.29 -13.60
CA PRO A 344 -4.81 22.14 -14.82
C PRO A 344 -4.47 20.83 -15.55
N ILE A 345 -5.46 20.14 -16.10
CA ILE A 345 -5.20 19.00 -17.00
C ILE A 345 -4.76 19.57 -18.35
N ALA A 346 -3.55 19.22 -18.79
CA ALA A 346 -3.06 19.57 -20.12
C ALA A 346 -3.64 18.61 -21.18
N GLY A 347 -4.01 19.15 -22.33
CA GLY A 347 -4.52 18.39 -23.49
C GLY A 347 -5.98 18.73 -23.85
N PRO A 348 -6.46 18.30 -25.03
CA PRO A 348 -7.85 18.48 -25.42
C PRO A 348 -8.74 17.66 -24.48
N LEU A 349 -9.56 18.36 -23.69
CA LEU A 349 -10.58 17.73 -22.87
C LEU A 349 -11.82 17.47 -23.72
N PRO A 350 -12.49 16.32 -23.54
CA PRO A 350 -13.77 16.07 -24.20
C PRO A 350 -14.81 17.10 -23.73
N LYS A 351 -15.69 17.53 -24.63
CA LYS A 351 -16.77 18.48 -24.29
C LYS A 351 -17.83 17.85 -23.40
N GLU A 352 -18.06 16.55 -23.57
CA GLU A 352 -19.06 15.77 -22.85
C GLU A 352 -18.49 14.39 -22.54
N ILE A 353 -18.81 13.86 -21.36
CA ILE A 353 -18.50 12.47 -20.95
C ILE A 353 -19.80 11.81 -20.51
N GLU A 354 -20.07 10.63 -21.07
CA GLU A 354 -21.19 9.79 -20.65
C GLU A 354 -20.82 9.00 -19.38
N LEU A 355 -21.69 9.07 -18.38
CA LEU A 355 -21.60 8.35 -17.12
C LEU A 355 -22.73 7.31 -17.09
N LEU A 356 -22.40 6.04 -17.30
CA LEU A 356 -23.36 4.95 -17.25
C LEU A 356 -23.51 4.48 -15.80
N LEU A 357 -24.66 4.77 -15.19
CA LEU A 357 -24.93 4.44 -13.80
C LEU A 357 -25.68 3.10 -13.72
N ASP A 358 -25.01 2.04 -13.27
CA ASP A 358 -25.60 0.70 -13.01
C ASP A 358 -25.22 0.30 -11.56
N ASN A 359 -24.71 -0.90 -11.30
CA ASN A 359 -24.15 -1.29 -10.00
C ASN A 359 -22.90 -0.49 -9.62
N GLN A 360 -22.18 0.01 -10.63
CA GLN A 360 -21.09 0.98 -10.55
C GLN A 360 -21.34 2.12 -11.55
N ILE A 361 -20.52 3.17 -11.49
CA ILE A 361 -20.49 4.22 -12.51
C ILE A 361 -19.43 3.83 -13.53
N TYR A 362 -19.85 3.54 -14.76
CA TYR A 362 -18.93 3.20 -15.84
C TYR A 362 -18.60 4.42 -16.69
N VAL A 363 -17.31 4.61 -16.94
CA VAL A 363 -16.77 5.65 -17.81
C VAL A 363 -15.91 5.00 -18.90
N ALA A 364 -16.20 5.30 -20.17
CA ALA A 364 -15.41 4.78 -21.30
C ALA A 364 -14.00 5.36 -21.29
N LYS A 365 -12.99 4.55 -21.63
CA LYS A 365 -11.58 4.95 -21.61
C LYS A 365 -11.08 5.61 -22.89
N GLU A 366 -11.70 5.28 -24.02
CA GLU A 366 -11.18 5.53 -25.38
C GLU A 366 -10.87 7.03 -25.60
N ASP A 367 -11.70 7.93 -25.06
CA ASP A 367 -11.55 9.38 -25.22
C ASP A 367 -10.96 10.09 -23.98
N LEU A 368 -10.48 9.37 -22.98
CA LEU A 368 -9.96 9.97 -21.74
C LEU A 368 -8.46 10.22 -21.82
N PRO A 369 -8.00 11.48 -21.70
CA PRO A 369 -6.59 11.76 -21.50
C PRO A 369 -6.08 11.08 -20.22
N ALA A 370 -4.85 10.58 -20.25
CA ALA A 370 -4.19 9.94 -19.11
C ALA A 370 -4.32 10.72 -17.78
N PRO A 371 -4.11 12.06 -17.72
CA PRO A 371 -4.26 12.79 -16.47
C PRO A 371 -5.71 12.81 -15.94
N LEU A 372 -6.70 12.81 -16.84
CA LEU A 372 -8.12 12.71 -16.45
C LEU A 372 -8.43 11.31 -15.93
N LYS A 373 -7.97 10.26 -16.63
CA LYS A 373 -8.08 8.86 -16.18
C LYS A 373 -7.51 8.67 -14.78
N ASN A 374 -6.31 9.22 -14.49
CA ASN A 374 -5.70 9.15 -13.15
C ASN A 374 -6.57 9.85 -12.09
N ARG A 375 -7.15 11.02 -12.38
CA ARG A 375 -8.04 11.70 -11.42
C ARG A 375 -9.28 10.89 -11.11
N LEU A 376 -9.88 10.28 -12.13
CA LEU A 376 -11.05 9.42 -11.96
C LEU A 376 -10.72 8.21 -11.07
N ILE A 377 -9.58 7.57 -11.30
CA ILE A 377 -9.09 6.46 -10.45
C ILE A 377 -8.87 6.95 -9.01
N ARG A 378 -8.26 8.13 -8.83
CA ARG A 378 -7.96 8.71 -7.51
C ARG A 378 -9.20 9.16 -6.73
N LEU A 379 -10.33 9.45 -7.38
CA LEU A 379 -11.60 9.69 -6.68
C LEU A 379 -12.05 8.48 -5.87
N ALA A 380 -11.75 7.29 -6.35
CA ALA A 380 -12.09 6.02 -5.70
C ALA A 380 -10.90 5.40 -4.95
N ALA A 381 -9.82 6.15 -4.70
CA ALA A 381 -8.63 5.66 -4.01
C ALA A 381 -8.40 6.40 -2.69
N PHE A 382 -7.92 5.68 -1.68
CA PHE A 382 -7.57 6.23 -0.38
C PHE A 382 -6.37 5.50 0.24
N GLN A 383 -5.67 6.19 1.14
CA GLN A 383 -4.55 5.63 1.89
C GLN A 383 -5.04 4.60 2.93
N ASN A 384 -4.38 3.45 3.04
CA ASN A 384 -4.81 2.37 3.94
C ASN A 384 -4.38 2.63 5.40
N PRO A 385 -5.29 2.94 6.34
CA PRO A 385 -4.91 3.24 7.73
C PRO A 385 -4.19 2.09 8.42
N GLU A 386 -4.51 0.83 8.07
CA GLU A 386 -3.85 -0.35 8.65
C GLU A 386 -2.36 -0.41 8.29
N PHE A 387 -2.01 0.00 7.06
CA PHE A 387 -0.61 0.09 6.64
C PHE A 387 0.15 1.10 7.50
N TYR A 388 -0.36 2.32 7.64
CA TYR A 388 0.30 3.38 8.39
C TYR A 388 0.37 3.05 9.89
N LYS A 389 -0.69 2.45 10.46
CA LYS A 389 -0.68 1.97 11.85
C LYS A 389 0.35 0.87 12.06
N ALA A 390 0.42 -0.12 11.16
CA ALA A 390 1.43 -1.18 11.24
C ALA A 390 2.85 -0.61 11.13
N GLN A 391 3.06 0.35 10.24
CA GLN A 391 4.34 1.03 10.05
C GLN A 391 4.76 1.82 11.30
N ALA A 392 3.86 2.60 11.89
CA ALA A 392 4.11 3.35 13.12
C ALA A 392 4.43 2.42 14.31
N MET A 393 3.72 1.28 14.42
CA MET A 393 3.97 0.26 15.43
C MET A 393 5.19 -0.64 15.15
N ARG A 394 5.89 -0.42 14.02
CA ARG A 394 7.03 -1.23 13.55
C ARG A 394 6.65 -2.71 13.36
N PHE A 395 5.45 -2.97 12.86
CA PHE A 395 4.99 -4.30 12.45
C PHE A 395 5.19 -4.53 10.94
N PRO A 396 5.23 -5.79 10.48
CA PRO A 396 5.40 -6.10 9.07
C PRO A 396 4.23 -5.58 8.20
N THR A 397 4.59 -4.98 7.05
CA THR A 397 3.65 -4.37 6.09
C THR A 397 3.47 -5.16 4.78
N TYR A 398 4.08 -6.35 4.65
CA TYR A 398 4.19 -7.08 3.37
C TYR A 398 2.85 -7.45 2.71
N ASP A 399 1.76 -7.52 3.47
CA ASP A 399 0.41 -7.90 3.02
C ASP A 399 -0.61 -6.76 3.13
N LYS A 400 -0.14 -5.55 3.43
CA LYS A 400 -0.99 -4.36 3.61
C LYS A 400 -0.68 -3.41 2.47
N PRO A 401 -1.56 -3.25 1.47
CA PRO A 401 -1.34 -2.28 0.42
C PRO A 401 -1.36 -0.87 1.01
N ARG A 402 -0.48 0.02 0.56
CA ARG A 402 -0.41 1.40 1.07
C ARG A 402 -1.60 2.25 0.59
N ILE A 403 -2.10 1.97 -0.60
CA ILE A 403 -3.25 2.64 -1.22
C ILE A 403 -4.28 1.58 -1.61
N ILE A 404 -5.52 1.79 -1.21
CA ILE A 404 -6.66 0.97 -1.63
C ILE A 404 -7.38 1.73 -2.75
N SER A 405 -7.52 1.10 -3.91
CA SER A 405 -8.34 1.58 -5.01
C SER A 405 -9.61 0.77 -5.10
N CYS A 406 -10.76 1.43 -5.02
CA CYS A 406 -12.07 0.86 -5.28
C CYS A 406 -12.50 1.03 -6.74
N CYS A 407 -11.67 1.64 -7.59
CA CYS A 407 -11.90 1.69 -9.03
C CYS A 407 -11.54 0.33 -9.66
N GLU A 408 -12.49 -0.27 -10.37
CA GLU A 408 -12.27 -1.47 -11.17
C GLU A 408 -11.90 -1.09 -12.61
N GLU A 409 -10.81 -1.67 -13.12
CA GLU A 409 -10.35 -1.42 -14.47
C GLU A 409 -10.79 -2.55 -15.42
N PHE A 410 -11.77 -2.27 -16.27
CA PHE A 410 -12.22 -3.17 -17.34
C PHE A 410 -11.45 -2.88 -18.64
N SER A 411 -11.55 -3.73 -19.66
CA SER A 411 -10.84 -3.50 -20.94
C SER A 411 -11.13 -2.13 -21.54
N LYS A 412 -12.41 -1.74 -21.62
CA LYS A 412 -12.87 -0.48 -22.25
C LYS A 412 -13.39 0.58 -21.27
N HIS A 413 -13.62 0.22 -20.02
CA HIS A 413 -14.29 1.09 -19.04
C HIS A 413 -13.54 1.16 -17.71
N LEU A 414 -13.70 2.27 -17.00
CA LEU A 414 -13.44 2.36 -15.56
C LEU A 414 -14.76 2.17 -14.81
N GLY A 415 -14.78 1.29 -13.83
CA GLY A 415 -15.87 1.15 -12.85
C GLY A 415 -15.53 1.94 -11.60
N ILE A 416 -16.34 2.94 -11.27
CA ILE A 416 -16.19 3.81 -10.11
C ILE A 416 -17.33 3.52 -9.14
N PRO A 417 -17.10 3.47 -7.80
CA PRO A 417 -18.17 3.30 -6.83
C PRO A 417 -19.26 4.37 -6.96
N ARG A 418 -20.52 3.95 -6.82
CA ARG A 418 -21.69 4.86 -6.92
C ARG A 418 -21.65 6.04 -5.95
N GLY A 419 -21.08 5.83 -4.76
CA GLY A 419 -20.92 6.89 -3.76
C GLY A 419 -20.01 8.04 -4.21
N CYS A 420 -19.25 7.88 -5.29
CA CYS A 420 -18.40 8.93 -5.85
C CYS A 420 -19.10 9.77 -6.93
N LEU A 421 -20.41 9.58 -7.18
CA LEU A 421 -21.12 10.26 -8.28
C LEU A 421 -21.05 11.78 -8.18
N ASP A 422 -21.31 12.35 -7.00
CA ASP A 422 -21.31 13.79 -6.80
C ASP A 422 -19.91 14.38 -7.02
N GLU A 423 -18.89 13.77 -6.42
CA GLU A 423 -17.50 14.18 -6.60
C GLU A 423 -17.02 14.05 -8.06
N LEU A 424 -17.49 13.02 -8.77
CA LEU A 424 -17.21 12.82 -10.18
C LEU A 424 -17.85 13.90 -11.04
N VAL A 425 -19.12 14.22 -10.79
CA VAL A 425 -19.84 15.30 -11.49
C VAL A 425 -19.18 16.65 -11.23
N ASP A 426 -18.80 16.93 -9.98
CA ASP A 426 -18.11 18.17 -9.61
C ASP A 426 -16.72 18.27 -10.26
N LEU A 427 -15.98 17.17 -10.30
CA LEU A 427 -14.70 17.11 -11.02
C LEU A 427 -14.89 17.46 -12.49
N LEU A 428 -15.83 16.81 -13.19
CA LEU A 428 -16.08 17.07 -14.61
C LEU A 428 -16.51 18.52 -14.87
N ARG A 429 -17.42 19.06 -14.05
CA ARG A 429 -17.87 20.45 -14.14
C ARG A 429 -16.73 21.44 -13.90
N SER A 430 -15.85 21.17 -12.93
CA SER A 430 -14.68 22.02 -12.65
C SER A 430 -13.72 22.10 -13.84
N LEU A 431 -13.70 21.06 -14.67
CA LEU A 431 -12.93 20.97 -15.90
C LEU A 431 -13.70 21.45 -17.13
N LYS A 432 -14.91 22.00 -16.95
CA LYS A 432 -15.83 22.43 -18.02
C LYS A 432 -16.25 21.29 -18.96
N ILE A 433 -16.23 20.06 -18.47
CA ILE A 433 -16.73 18.87 -19.18
C ILE A 433 -18.18 18.67 -18.76
N LYS A 434 -19.08 18.53 -19.72
CA LYS A 434 -20.49 18.25 -19.45
C LYS A 434 -20.67 16.77 -19.08
N PRO A 435 -21.19 16.43 -17.89
CA PRO A 435 -21.55 15.05 -17.57
C PRO A 435 -22.91 14.71 -18.18
N LYS A 436 -22.99 13.60 -18.93
CA LYS A 436 -24.24 13.02 -19.42
C LYS A 436 -24.53 11.73 -18.68
N ILE A 437 -25.49 11.75 -17.76
CA ILE A 437 -25.83 10.57 -16.95
C ILE A 437 -26.84 9.69 -17.69
N VAL A 438 -26.49 8.42 -17.88
CA VAL A 438 -27.39 7.38 -18.40
C VAL A 438 -27.68 6.40 -17.26
N ASP A 439 -28.86 6.51 -16.67
CA ASP A 439 -29.26 5.66 -15.53
C ASP A 439 -29.79 4.30 -16.02
N LYS A 440 -29.02 3.24 -15.75
CA LYS A 440 -29.32 1.83 -16.00
C LYS A 440 -29.58 1.05 -14.72
N ARG A 441 -29.58 1.69 -13.55
CA ARG A 441 -29.88 1.03 -12.28
C ARG A 441 -31.24 0.37 -12.35
N PHE A 442 -31.34 -0.76 -11.66
CA PHE A 442 -32.59 -1.47 -11.58
C PHE A 442 -33.56 -0.75 -10.65
N GLN A 443 -34.59 -0.14 -11.24
CA GLN A 443 -35.66 0.58 -10.54
C GLN A 443 -36.44 -0.33 -9.59
N GLY A 444 -36.50 -1.60 -9.98
CA GLY A 444 -37.21 -2.66 -9.29
C GLY A 444 -38.66 -2.85 -9.73
N LYS A 445 -39.27 -3.93 -9.25
CA LYS A 445 -40.68 -4.25 -9.48
C LYS A 445 -41.53 -3.64 -8.37
N PRO A 446 -42.63 -2.95 -8.71
CA PRO A 446 -43.53 -2.37 -7.72
C PRO A 446 -44.11 -3.42 -6.78
N ILE A 447 -44.17 -3.11 -5.49
CA ILE A 447 -44.83 -3.92 -4.46
C ILE A 447 -45.81 -3.06 -3.67
N ASN A 448 -46.96 -3.64 -3.33
CA ASN A 448 -47.98 -2.93 -2.54
C ASN A 448 -47.83 -3.29 -1.07
N LEU A 449 -47.19 -2.40 -0.30
CA LEU A 449 -46.99 -2.57 1.14
C LEU A 449 -47.39 -1.32 1.89
N ARG A 450 -47.79 -1.52 3.16
CA ARG A 450 -48.10 -0.44 4.10
C ARG A 450 -47.31 -0.66 5.38
N PHE A 451 -46.85 0.45 5.96
CA PHE A 451 -46.22 0.43 7.27
C PHE A 451 -47.30 0.48 8.36
N HIS A 452 -47.25 -0.45 9.31
CA HIS A 452 -48.25 -0.62 10.37
C HIS A 452 -47.76 -0.12 11.75
N GLY A 453 -46.67 0.64 11.78
CA GLY A 453 -46.13 1.25 13.00
C GLY A 453 -46.26 2.77 13.01
N SER A 454 -45.80 3.39 14.10
CA SER A 454 -45.55 4.82 14.19
C SER A 454 -44.06 5.08 14.45
N LEU A 455 -43.46 5.98 13.66
CA LEU A 455 -42.10 6.42 13.91
C LEU A 455 -42.08 7.47 15.03
N ARG A 456 -41.03 7.44 15.87
CA ARG A 456 -40.73 8.54 16.79
C ARG A 456 -40.36 9.81 15.99
N PRO A 457 -40.50 11.03 16.55
CA PRO A 457 -40.17 12.26 15.83
C PRO A 457 -38.77 12.27 15.21
N GLU A 458 -37.75 11.82 15.96
CA GLU A 458 -36.37 11.73 15.46
C GLU A 458 -36.21 10.69 14.34
N GLN A 459 -36.94 9.56 14.42
CA GLN A 459 -36.94 8.53 13.39
C GLN A 459 -37.62 9.01 12.11
N GLN A 460 -38.71 9.78 12.24
CA GLN A 460 -39.43 10.38 11.12
C GLN A 460 -38.54 11.36 10.37
N SER A 461 -37.86 12.28 11.08
CA SER A 461 -36.92 13.21 10.47
C SER A 461 -35.77 12.49 9.74
N ALA A 462 -35.21 11.44 10.34
CA ALA A 462 -34.18 10.62 9.70
C ALA A 462 -34.70 9.88 8.45
N ALA A 463 -35.92 9.35 8.51
CA ALA A 463 -36.55 8.66 7.38
C ALA A 463 -36.81 9.61 6.20
N GLU A 464 -37.35 10.80 6.47
CA GLU A 464 -37.61 11.83 5.46
C GLU A 464 -36.31 12.30 4.79
N ALA A 465 -35.26 12.53 5.57
CA ALA A 465 -33.94 12.86 5.03
C ALA A 465 -33.41 11.75 4.11
N MET A 466 -33.55 10.48 4.52
CA MET A 466 -33.14 9.33 3.71
C MET A 466 -33.99 9.14 2.44
N LEU A 467 -35.29 9.46 2.48
CA LEU A 467 -36.17 9.36 1.31
C LEU A 467 -35.86 10.41 0.25
N GLY A 468 -35.27 11.54 0.64
CA GLY A 468 -34.78 12.57 -0.28
C GLY A 468 -33.66 12.11 -1.22
N TRP A 469 -32.97 11.00 -0.91
CA TRP A 469 -31.82 10.52 -1.66
C TRP A 469 -31.97 9.04 -2.08
N ASP A 470 -31.50 8.70 -3.28
CA ASP A 470 -31.53 7.31 -3.75
C ASP A 470 -30.60 6.40 -2.91
N THR A 471 -29.48 6.94 -2.44
CA THR A 471 -28.47 6.22 -1.66
C THR A 471 -28.11 6.98 -0.40
N GLY A 472 -27.97 6.29 0.74
CA GLY A 472 -27.59 6.94 2.01
C GLY A 472 -27.18 5.97 3.11
N VAL A 473 -26.55 6.51 4.15
CA VAL A 473 -26.16 5.77 5.36
C VAL A 473 -26.83 6.41 6.56
N LEU A 474 -27.66 5.63 7.26
CA LEU A 474 -28.29 6.04 8.52
C LEU A 474 -27.33 5.75 9.69
N SER A 475 -26.50 6.73 10.05
CA SER A 475 -25.64 6.64 11.21
C SER A 475 -26.40 7.01 12.48
N ALA A 476 -26.80 6.02 13.26
CA ALA A 476 -27.47 6.21 14.53
C ALA A 476 -27.02 5.17 15.57
N SER A 477 -27.10 5.57 16.85
CA SER A 477 -26.74 4.73 17.99
C SER A 477 -27.59 3.45 18.07
N THR A 478 -27.05 2.43 18.73
CA THR A 478 -27.83 1.23 19.07
C THR A 478 -29.07 1.63 19.86
N ALA A 479 -30.21 0.96 19.62
CA ALA A 479 -31.54 1.30 20.16
C ALA A 479 -32.26 2.52 19.54
N PHE A 480 -31.66 3.23 18.58
CA PHE A 480 -32.39 4.22 17.76
C PHE A 480 -33.56 3.59 16.98
N GLY A 481 -33.52 2.30 16.71
CA GLY A 481 -34.56 1.58 15.97
C GLY A 481 -34.37 1.64 14.46
N LYS A 482 -33.12 1.54 13.99
CA LYS A 482 -32.74 1.57 12.56
C LYS A 482 -33.53 0.59 11.70
N THR A 483 -33.77 -0.62 12.20
CA THR A 483 -34.61 -1.63 11.51
C THR A 483 -36.05 -1.17 11.30
N VAL A 484 -36.62 -0.37 12.22
CA VAL A 484 -37.98 0.17 12.10
C VAL A 484 -38.02 1.26 11.02
N VAL A 485 -37.02 2.15 11.02
CA VAL A 485 -36.84 3.15 9.96
C VAL A 485 -36.65 2.47 8.60
N ALA A 486 -35.84 1.41 8.54
CA ALA A 486 -35.64 0.65 7.32
C ALA A 486 -36.92 -0.01 6.81
N ALA A 487 -37.74 -0.61 7.69
CA ALA A 487 -39.04 -1.13 7.30
C ALA A 487 -39.97 -0.01 6.76
N TYR A 488 -39.96 1.17 7.37
CA TYR A 488 -40.67 2.34 6.84
C TYR A 488 -40.16 2.73 5.44
N LEU A 489 -38.84 2.80 5.23
CA LEU A 489 -38.26 3.08 3.91
C LEU A 489 -38.69 2.06 2.84
N ILE A 490 -38.79 0.77 3.18
CA ILE A 490 -39.28 -0.26 2.26
C ILE A 490 -40.73 0.03 1.84
N ALA A 491 -41.59 0.36 2.80
CA ALA A 491 -42.99 0.67 2.55
C ALA A 491 -43.19 1.94 1.71
N GLU A 492 -42.31 2.94 1.87
CA GLU A 492 -42.35 4.17 1.08
C GLU A 492 -41.75 4.02 -0.31
N ARG A 493 -40.66 3.26 -0.46
CA ARG A 493 -40.02 2.99 -1.77
C ARG A 493 -40.84 2.03 -2.65
N ARG A 494 -41.63 1.13 -2.06
CA ARG A 494 -42.59 0.24 -2.76
C ARG A 494 -41.99 -0.55 -3.92
N VAL A 495 -40.76 -1.01 -3.75
CA VAL A 495 -40.10 -1.92 -4.70
C VAL A 495 -39.56 -3.12 -3.95
N HIS A 496 -39.38 -4.22 -4.67
CA HIS A 496 -38.74 -5.41 -4.11
C HIS A 496 -37.38 -5.13 -3.46
N THR A 497 -37.17 -5.69 -2.27
CA THR A 497 -36.05 -5.33 -1.38
C THR A 497 -35.23 -6.54 -0.97
N LEU A 498 -33.91 -6.39 -1.01
CA LEU A 498 -32.96 -7.31 -0.38
C LEU A 498 -32.36 -6.67 0.87
N VAL A 499 -32.48 -7.34 2.01
CA VAL A 499 -31.81 -6.98 3.25
C VAL A 499 -30.61 -7.89 3.46
N LEU A 500 -29.42 -7.32 3.51
CA LEU A 500 -28.16 -8.01 3.78
C LEU A 500 -27.80 -7.93 5.26
N VAL A 501 -27.59 -9.09 5.86
CA VAL A 501 -27.13 -9.25 7.25
C VAL A 501 -25.90 -10.15 7.32
N HIS A 502 -25.19 -10.13 8.44
CA HIS A 502 -23.94 -10.90 8.58
C HIS A 502 -24.06 -12.11 9.54
N ARG A 503 -25.19 -12.30 10.24
CA ARG A 503 -25.43 -13.39 11.20
C ARG A 503 -26.87 -13.91 11.08
N LYS A 504 -27.05 -15.20 11.37
CA LYS A 504 -28.37 -15.85 11.37
C LYS A 504 -29.35 -15.21 12.36
N HIS A 505 -28.90 -14.87 13.57
CA HIS A 505 -29.77 -14.22 14.55
C HIS A 505 -30.34 -12.88 14.04
N LEU A 506 -29.53 -12.09 13.32
CA LEU A 506 -30.01 -10.86 12.70
C LEU A 506 -31.02 -11.14 11.59
N LEU A 507 -30.80 -12.19 10.79
CA LEU A 507 -31.78 -12.62 9.78
C LEU A 507 -33.13 -12.89 10.44
N ASP A 508 -33.15 -13.69 11.50
CA ASP A 508 -34.40 -14.03 12.21
C ASP A 508 -35.06 -12.76 12.81
N MET A 509 -34.27 -11.88 13.44
CA MET A 509 -34.78 -10.58 13.93
C MET A 509 -35.37 -9.70 12.83
N TRP A 510 -34.73 -9.64 11.66
CA TRP A 510 -35.22 -8.85 10.53
C TRP A 510 -36.54 -9.40 10.00
N VAL A 511 -36.68 -10.71 9.87
CA VAL A 511 -37.94 -11.35 9.47
C VAL A 511 -39.05 -10.99 10.45
N ASP A 512 -38.82 -11.09 11.76
CA ASP A 512 -39.81 -10.73 12.78
C ASP A 512 -40.22 -9.25 12.71
N ARG A 513 -39.26 -8.35 12.44
CA ARG A 513 -39.52 -6.92 12.31
C ARG A 513 -40.31 -6.60 11.05
N LEU A 514 -39.93 -7.17 9.92
CA LEU A 514 -40.63 -6.99 8.65
C LEU A 514 -42.06 -7.53 8.73
N SER A 515 -42.25 -8.72 9.33
CA SER A 515 -43.58 -9.29 9.56
C SER A 515 -44.45 -8.33 10.39
N LYS A 516 -43.93 -7.88 11.55
CA LYS A 516 -44.65 -6.99 12.46
C LYS A 516 -45.01 -5.63 11.83
N PHE A 517 -44.09 -5.00 11.13
CA PHE A 517 -44.27 -3.62 10.66
C PHE A 517 -44.82 -3.51 9.23
N LEU A 518 -44.72 -4.56 8.41
CA LEU A 518 -45.24 -4.56 7.04
C LEU A 518 -46.49 -5.45 6.87
N GLY A 519 -46.92 -6.17 7.92
CA GLY A 519 -48.10 -7.03 7.87
C GLY A 519 -47.91 -8.23 6.95
N LEU A 520 -46.69 -8.77 6.90
CA LEU A 520 -46.32 -9.93 6.08
C LEU A 520 -46.25 -11.18 6.95
N GLU A 521 -46.75 -12.30 6.42
CA GLU A 521 -46.53 -13.61 7.04
C GLU A 521 -45.06 -14.03 6.91
N HIS A 522 -44.56 -14.80 7.87
CA HIS A 522 -43.16 -15.23 7.94
C HIS A 522 -42.69 -16.03 6.71
N GLU A 523 -43.63 -16.68 6.00
CA GLU A 523 -43.43 -17.46 4.78
C GLU A 523 -43.36 -16.58 3.52
N GLN A 524 -43.93 -15.37 3.57
CA GLN A 524 -43.88 -14.40 2.47
C GLN A 524 -42.54 -13.66 2.41
N ILE A 525 -41.77 -13.68 3.51
CA ILE A 525 -40.44 -13.07 3.58
C ILE A 525 -39.39 -14.12 3.24
N GLY A 526 -38.67 -13.92 2.15
CA GLY A 526 -37.65 -14.86 1.69
C GLY A 526 -36.43 -14.89 2.61
N ARG A 527 -35.80 -16.06 2.71
CA ARG A 527 -34.64 -16.29 3.59
C ARG A 527 -33.53 -16.98 2.84
N ILE A 528 -32.35 -16.36 2.84
CA ILE A 528 -31.18 -16.86 2.11
C ILE A 528 -29.99 -16.95 3.07
N GLY A 529 -29.65 -18.18 3.48
CA GLY A 529 -28.54 -18.45 4.39
C GLY A 529 -28.98 -19.17 5.67
N GLY A 530 -28.02 -19.46 6.55
CA GLY A 530 -28.29 -20.10 7.84
C GLY A 530 -28.85 -21.53 7.73
N GLY A 531 -28.58 -22.21 6.60
CA GLY A 531 -29.06 -23.56 6.27
C GLY A 531 -30.36 -23.60 5.46
N LYS A 532 -30.97 -22.45 5.12
CA LYS A 532 -32.19 -22.35 4.31
C LYS A 532 -31.94 -21.50 3.06
N ARG A 533 -32.53 -21.88 1.93
CA ARG A 533 -32.56 -21.07 0.69
C ARG A 533 -33.96 -21.12 0.11
N LYS A 534 -34.78 -20.13 0.49
CA LYS A 534 -36.16 -19.95 0.01
C LYS A 534 -36.39 -18.46 -0.24
N PRO A 535 -35.86 -17.92 -1.35
CA PRO A 535 -36.14 -16.55 -1.73
C PRO A 535 -37.62 -16.37 -2.10
N SER A 536 -38.21 -15.22 -1.75
CA SER A 536 -39.56 -14.85 -2.19
C SER A 536 -39.55 -14.05 -3.49
N GLY A 537 -38.43 -13.36 -3.76
CA GLY A 537 -38.32 -12.40 -4.86
C GLY A 537 -39.09 -11.09 -4.64
N ILE A 538 -39.64 -10.87 -3.44
CA ILE A 538 -40.41 -9.67 -3.05
C ILE A 538 -39.64 -8.92 -1.95
N ILE A 539 -39.56 -9.50 -0.74
CA ILE A 539 -38.70 -9.00 0.33
C ILE A 539 -37.93 -10.17 0.89
N ASP A 540 -36.61 -10.12 0.72
CA ASP A 540 -35.72 -11.20 1.11
C ASP A 540 -34.68 -10.72 2.12
N VAL A 541 -34.39 -11.56 3.11
CA VAL A 541 -33.31 -11.35 4.07
C VAL A 541 -32.23 -12.38 3.83
N GLY A 542 -31.04 -11.90 3.48
CA GLY A 542 -29.91 -12.70 3.05
C GLY A 542 -28.68 -12.53 3.94
N ILE A 543 -28.04 -13.64 4.31
CA ILE A 543 -26.71 -13.60 4.93
C ILE A 543 -25.67 -13.35 3.85
N ILE A 544 -24.88 -12.28 3.97
CA ILE A 544 -23.86 -11.85 3.00
C ILE A 544 -22.95 -13.02 2.57
N GLN A 545 -22.46 -13.81 3.52
CA GLN A 545 -21.57 -14.96 3.28
C GLN A 545 -22.23 -16.11 2.50
N SER A 546 -23.56 -16.17 2.48
CA SER A 546 -24.30 -17.16 1.70
C SER A 546 -24.49 -16.71 0.25
N LEU A 547 -24.54 -15.39 0.03
CA LEU A 547 -24.71 -14.74 -1.28
C LEU A 547 -23.39 -14.49 -2.01
N GLY A 548 -22.25 -14.49 -1.31
CA GLY A 548 -20.92 -14.42 -1.90
C GLY A 548 -20.03 -15.57 -1.44
N LYS A 549 -19.55 -16.41 -2.39
CA LYS A 549 -18.61 -17.51 -2.09
C LYS A 549 -17.48 -17.54 -3.10
N LYS A 550 -16.24 -17.54 -2.60
CA LYS A 550 -15.00 -17.64 -3.42
C LYS A 550 -14.95 -16.63 -4.59
N GLY A 551 -15.44 -15.41 -4.38
CA GLY A 551 -15.45 -14.35 -5.40
C GLY A 551 -16.61 -14.40 -6.38
N VAL A 552 -17.51 -15.39 -6.28
CA VAL A 552 -18.75 -15.46 -7.07
C VAL A 552 -19.90 -14.95 -6.22
N VAL A 553 -20.68 -14.02 -6.76
CA VAL A 553 -21.91 -13.48 -6.16
C VAL A 553 -23.11 -14.16 -6.81
N ASP A 554 -24.12 -14.51 -6.01
CA ASP A 554 -25.39 -15.06 -6.49
C ASP A 554 -26.16 -14.01 -7.32
N ASP A 555 -26.60 -14.37 -8.52
CA ASP A 555 -27.27 -13.47 -9.47
C ASP A 555 -28.52 -12.81 -8.89
N ILE A 556 -29.15 -13.45 -7.89
CA ILE A 556 -30.32 -12.92 -7.19
C ILE A 556 -30.07 -11.51 -6.60
N VAL A 557 -28.82 -11.17 -6.27
CA VAL A 557 -28.45 -9.85 -5.74
C VAL A 557 -28.73 -8.72 -6.75
N GLY A 558 -28.76 -9.03 -8.05
CA GLY A 558 -29.10 -8.10 -9.12
C GLY A 558 -30.61 -7.92 -9.35
N GLU A 559 -31.46 -8.70 -8.67
CA GLU A 559 -32.90 -8.75 -8.92
C GLU A 559 -33.73 -7.87 -7.99
N TYR A 560 -33.12 -6.93 -7.26
CA TYR A 560 -33.82 -6.05 -6.31
C TYR A 560 -33.66 -4.57 -6.66
N GLY A 561 -34.71 -3.79 -6.37
CA GLY A 561 -34.75 -2.35 -6.61
C GLY A 561 -34.27 -1.54 -5.41
N HIS A 562 -34.29 -2.14 -4.22
CA HIS A 562 -33.78 -1.58 -2.98
C HIS A 562 -32.87 -2.58 -2.27
N LEU A 563 -31.66 -2.15 -1.96
CA LEU A 563 -30.71 -2.87 -1.11
C LEU A 563 -30.62 -2.20 0.26
N ILE A 564 -30.75 -2.97 1.32
CA ILE A 564 -30.48 -2.52 2.68
C ILE A 564 -29.35 -3.36 3.24
N VAL A 565 -28.32 -2.73 3.80
CA VAL A 565 -27.21 -3.43 4.44
C VAL A 565 -27.15 -3.07 5.91
N ASP A 566 -27.40 -4.08 6.75
CA ASP A 566 -27.38 -3.94 8.20
C ASP A 566 -25.94 -4.08 8.74
N GLU A 567 -25.61 -3.25 9.71
CA GLU A 567 -24.23 -3.08 10.22
C GLU A 567 -23.25 -2.78 9.08
N CYS A 568 -23.58 -1.77 8.28
CA CYS A 568 -22.88 -1.47 7.03
C CYS A 568 -21.40 -1.10 7.22
N HIS A 569 -21.00 -0.69 8.42
CA HIS A 569 -19.59 -0.49 8.80
C HIS A 569 -18.73 -1.75 8.58
N ARG A 570 -19.33 -2.95 8.52
CA ARG A 570 -18.63 -4.22 8.24
C ARG A 570 -18.40 -4.49 6.76
N ILE A 571 -19.02 -3.72 5.86
CA ILE A 571 -18.85 -3.87 4.40
C ILE A 571 -17.41 -3.62 3.98
N ALA A 572 -16.60 -2.90 4.77
CA ALA A 572 -15.19 -2.64 4.47
C ALA A 572 -14.33 -3.91 4.23
N ALA A 573 -14.79 -5.09 4.64
CA ALA A 573 -14.18 -6.35 4.26
C ALA A 573 -14.43 -6.67 2.77
N SER A 574 -13.37 -6.98 2.02
CA SER A 574 -13.43 -7.22 0.56
C SER A 574 -14.48 -8.25 0.13
N SER A 575 -14.69 -9.31 0.91
CA SER A 575 -15.70 -10.33 0.61
C SER A 575 -17.15 -9.85 0.78
N PHE A 576 -17.38 -8.84 1.62
CA PHE A 576 -18.71 -8.28 1.88
C PHE A 576 -19.01 -7.15 0.89
N GLU A 577 -17.99 -6.34 0.63
CA GLU A 577 -17.99 -5.27 -0.35
C GLU A 577 -18.40 -5.77 -1.75
N ILE A 578 -17.84 -6.89 -2.22
CA ILE A 578 -18.16 -7.47 -3.52
C ILE A 578 -19.67 -7.76 -3.68
N VAL A 579 -20.35 -8.25 -2.64
CA VAL A 579 -21.79 -8.56 -2.72
C VAL A 579 -22.60 -7.27 -2.90
N ALA A 580 -22.33 -6.25 -2.10
CA ALA A 580 -23.01 -4.96 -2.22
C ALA A 580 -22.70 -4.26 -3.56
N ARG A 581 -21.46 -4.38 -4.04
CA ARG A 581 -20.99 -3.81 -5.32
C ARG A 581 -21.67 -4.43 -6.55
N GLN A 582 -22.05 -5.71 -6.51
CA GLN A 582 -22.74 -6.36 -7.63
C GLN A 582 -24.25 -6.05 -7.67
N CYS A 583 -24.80 -5.41 -6.64
CA CYS A 583 -26.21 -5.05 -6.62
C CYS A 583 -26.53 -3.89 -7.56
N LYS A 584 -27.52 -4.09 -8.43
CA LYS A 584 -28.00 -3.10 -9.42
C LYS A 584 -29.09 -2.17 -8.90
N ALA A 585 -29.55 -2.37 -7.66
CA ALA A 585 -30.65 -1.63 -7.06
C ALA A 585 -30.48 -0.11 -7.19
N ARG A 586 -31.53 0.60 -7.62
CA ARG A 586 -31.55 2.06 -7.59
C ARG A 586 -31.33 2.59 -6.19
N TYR A 587 -32.02 2.00 -5.22
CA TYR A 587 -31.98 2.45 -3.83
C TYR A 587 -30.99 1.64 -3.02
N VAL A 588 -30.13 2.29 -2.24
CA VAL A 588 -29.17 1.63 -1.35
C VAL A 588 -29.13 2.31 0.01
N THR A 589 -29.34 1.54 1.07
CA THR A 589 -29.37 2.05 2.44
C THR A 589 -28.40 1.28 3.32
N GLY A 590 -27.42 1.98 3.91
CA GLY A 590 -26.61 1.43 4.99
C GLY A 590 -27.19 1.79 6.36
N LEU A 591 -27.15 0.86 7.32
CA LEU A 591 -27.60 1.06 8.70
C LEU A 591 -26.45 0.90 9.71
#